data_AF-A0A2E5G6I7-F1
#
_entry.id   AF-A0A2E5G6I7-F1
#
_cell.length_a   1.000
_cell.length_b   1.000
_cell.length_c   1.000
_cell.angle_alpha   90.00
_cell.angle_beta   90.00
_cell.angle_gamma   90.00
#
_symmetry.space_group_name_H-M   'P 1'
#
loop_
_entity.id
_entity.type
_entity.pdbx_description
1 polymer ?
#
loop_
_entity_poly.entity_id
_entity_poly.type
_entity_poly.pdbx_seq_one_letter_code
_entity_poly.pdbx_strand_id
1 'polypeptide(L)'
;MNIREWANKNSALVTGISIVVLVGALAFLIFGGGETETRGPEQRWFYDLNTGSLFPQAPNVFPPVETESGDFNGEPAGVHAMVFSCGECNEDERFVAWLTTYPPEVKKALETMRSQGLSDVPEGTPGWINPIDPTAHELLATPDNLEEWFEKSGDMKEYLLTKKAARDKCKDQGKKHTYCYPN
;
A
#
# COMPACT_ATOMS: atom_id res chain seq x y z
N MET A 1 1.95 10.29 -58.22
CA MET A 1 2.59 11.52 -57.71
C MET A 1 3.36 11.14 -56.47
N ASN A 2 4.64 11.53 -56.34
CA ASN A 2 5.50 10.99 -55.29
C ASN A 2 5.37 11.81 -54.00
N ILE A 3 5.39 11.15 -52.82
CA ILE A 3 5.08 11.83 -51.54
C ILE A 3 6.10 12.95 -51.22
N ARG A 4 7.34 12.78 -51.69
CA ARG A 4 8.43 13.77 -51.60
C ARG A 4 8.17 15.03 -52.46
N GLU A 5 7.58 14.88 -53.65
CA GLU A 5 7.23 16.02 -54.50
C GLU A 5 6.09 16.83 -53.91
N TRP A 6 5.09 16.14 -53.33
CA TRP A 6 3.98 16.78 -52.66
C TRP A 6 4.44 17.56 -51.41
N ALA A 7 5.31 16.97 -50.58
CA ALA A 7 5.88 17.63 -49.42
C ALA A 7 6.70 18.89 -49.81
N ASN A 8 7.54 18.80 -50.85
CA ASN A 8 8.32 19.95 -51.32
C ASN A 8 7.45 21.08 -51.90
N LYS A 9 6.35 20.75 -52.61
CA LYS A 9 5.39 21.76 -53.10
C LYS A 9 4.57 22.42 -51.98
N ASN A 10 4.41 21.75 -50.84
CA ASN A 10 3.62 22.22 -49.70
C ASN A 10 4.51 22.47 -48.47
N SER A 11 5.76 22.90 -48.68
CA SER A 11 6.78 23.02 -47.62
C SER A 11 6.31 23.86 -46.42
N ALA A 12 5.62 24.98 -46.66
CA ALA A 12 5.05 25.82 -45.61
C ALA A 12 4.00 25.09 -44.74
N LEU A 13 3.17 24.24 -45.34
CA LEU A 13 2.16 23.45 -44.64
C LEU A 13 2.81 22.31 -43.83
N VAL A 14 3.82 21.64 -44.39
CA VAL A 14 4.59 20.62 -43.67
C VAL A 14 5.29 21.22 -42.45
N THR A 15 6.01 22.33 -42.62
CA THR A 15 6.66 23.05 -41.52
C THR A 15 5.67 23.51 -40.46
N GLY A 16 4.51 24.04 -40.85
CA GLY A 16 3.46 24.45 -39.92
C GLY A 16 2.94 23.29 -39.06
N ILE A 17 2.68 22.14 -39.67
CA ILE A 17 2.25 20.92 -38.94
C ILE A 17 3.36 20.45 -37.98
N SER A 18 4.62 20.43 -38.43
CA SER A 18 5.75 20.04 -37.57
C SER A 18 5.90 20.93 -36.33
N ILE A 19 5.71 22.24 -36.48
CA ILE A 19 5.75 23.19 -35.34
C ILE A 19 4.59 22.92 -34.37
N VAL A 20 3.37 22.71 -34.88
CA VAL A 20 2.19 22.41 -34.03
C VAL A 20 2.38 21.11 -33.25
N VAL A 21 2.91 20.06 -33.88
CA VAL A 21 3.21 18.78 -33.20
C VAL A 21 4.30 18.96 -32.13
N LEU A 22 5.37 19.71 -32.41
CA LEU A 22 6.43 20.00 -31.44
C LEU A 22 5.93 20.79 -30.23
N VAL A 23 5.13 21.85 -30.47
CA VAL A 23 4.54 22.66 -29.38
C VAL A 23 3.52 21.85 -28.58
N GLY A 24 2.71 21.01 -29.24
CA GLY A 24 1.77 20.10 -28.57
C GLY A 24 2.46 19.07 -27.69
N ALA A 25 3.55 18.45 -28.18
CA ALA A 25 4.35 17.51 -27.41
C ALA A 25 5.06 18.19 -26.22
N LEU A 26 5.60 19.41 -26.41
CA LEU A 26 6.22 20.17 -25.33
C LEU A 26 5.20 20.58 -24.26
N ALA A 27 4.01 21.04 -24.67
CA ALA A 27 2.91 21.33 -23.76
C ALA A 27 2.46 20.06 -23.00
N PHE A 28 2.38 18.91 -23.67
CA PHE A 28 2.08 17.64 -23.02
C PHE A 28 3.15 17.24 -22.00
N LEU A 29 4.44 17.49 -22.25
CA LEU A 29 5.50 17.21 -21.26
C LEU A 29 5.48 18.18 -20.06
N ILE A 30 5.13 19.45 -20.28
CA ILE A 30 5.06 20.47 -19.21
C ILE A 30 3.81 20.30 -18.35
N PHE A 31 2.65 20.00 -18.96
CA PHE A 31 1.35 19.94 -18.28
C PHE A 31 0.85 18.52 -18.00
N GLY A 32 1.39 17.49 -18.66
CA GLY A 32 0.99 16.09 -18.52
C GLY A 32 1.45 15.41 -17.23
N GLY A 33 2.17 16.14 -16.38
CA GLY A 33 2.60 15.69 -15.07
C GLY A 33 3.83 14.78 -15.14
N GLY A 34 4.94 15.27 -14.60
CA GLY A 34 5.73 14.35 -13.79
C GLY A 34 4.83 13.96 -12.63
N GLU A 35 4.46 12.69 -12.55
CA GLU A 35 4.08 12.10 -11.26
C GLU A 35 5.29 12.35 -10.36
N THR A 36 5.21 13.36 -9.50
CA THR A 36 6.14 13.47 -8.39
C THR A 36 6.08 12.13 -7.70
N GLU A 37 7.18 11.38 -7.67
CA GLU A 37 7.31 10.18 -6.85
C GLU A 37 6.82 10.61 -5.46
N THR A 38 5.61 10.18 -5.11
CA THR A 38 5.04 10.48 -3.80
C THR A 38 5.87 9.66 -2.85
N ARG A 39 6.94 10.29 -2.35
CA ARG A 39 7.90 9.73 -1.40
C ARG A 39 7.06 9.02 -0.36
N GLY A 40 7.17 7.70 -0.35
CA GLY A 40 6.36 6.88 0.52
C GLY A 40 6.49 7.35 1.97
N PRO A 41 5.46 7.14 2.80
CA PRO A 41 5.54 7.49 4.21
C PRO A 41 6.82 6.88 4.81
N GLU A 42 7.62 7.69 5.49
CA GLU A 42 8.91 7.25 6.02
C GLU A 42 8.76 6.22 7.16
N GLN A 43 7.54 6.08 7.68
CA GLN A 43 7.16 5.15 8.73
C GLN A 43 5.76 4.56 8.48
N ARG A 44 5.45 3.43 9.12
CA ARG A 44 4.12 2.84 9.21
C ARG A 44 3.78 2.56 10.67
N TRP A 45 2.49 2.49 10.97
CA TRP A 45 2.03 2.07 12.29
C TRP A 45 2.18 0.56 12.46
N PHE A 46 2.70 0.18 13.62
CA PHE A 46 2.66 -1.16 14.17
C PHE A 46 1.93 -1.10 15.51
N TYR A 47 1.48 -2.25 16.00
CA TYR A 47 0.70 -2.41 17.21
C TYR A 47 1.31 -3.53 18.04
N ASP A 48 1.53 -3.26 19.32
CA ASP A 48 2.03 -4.23 20.28
C ASP A 48 0.86 -5.00 20.89
N LEU A 49 0.84 -6.31 20.69
CA LEU A 49 -0.22 -7.21 21.14
C LEU A 49 -0.29 -7.37 22.66
N ASN A 50 0.83 -7.19 23.39
CA ASN A 50 0.86 -7.23 24.85
C ASN A 50 0.33 -5.94 25.47
N THR A 51 0.74 -4.78 24.95
CA THR A 51 0.42 -3.47 25.54
C THR A 51 -0.80 -2.77 24.92
N GLY A 52 -1.31 -3.28 23.79
CA GLY A 52 -2.42 -2.66 23.07
C GLY A 52 -2.10 -1.29 22.47
N SER A 53 -0.82 -0.99 22.25
CA SER A 53 -0.33 0.35 21.91
C SER A 53 0.22 0.44 20.49
N LEU A 54 -0.01 1.58 19.84
CA LEU A 54 0.51 1.90 18.51
C LEU A 54 1.93 2.49 18.60
N PHE A 55 2.85 2.01 17.76
CA PHE A 55 4.22 2.51 17.63
C PHE A 55 4.67 2.61 16.16
N PRO A 56 5.58 3.54 15.81
CA PRO A 56 6.09 3.65 14.44
C PRO A 56 7.22 2.66 14.15
N GLN A 57 7.29 2.19 12.89
CA GLN A 57 8.42 1.44 12.33
C GLN A 57 8.67 1.83 10.87
N ALA A 58 9.85 1.51 10.33
CA ALA A 58 10.16 1.76 8.92
C ALA A 58 9.25 0.91 7.98
N PRO A 59 8.86 1.43 6.80
CA PRO A 59 7.87 0.81 5.91
C PRO A 59 8.33 -0.50 5.26
N ASN A 60 9.61 -0.85 5.38
CA ASN A 60 10.24 -2.05 4.83
C ASN A 60 10.47 -3.15 5.89
N VAL A 61 9.97 -2.97 7.11
CA VAL A 61 10.03 -3.99 8.17
C VAL A 61 8.85 -4.96 8.03
N PHE A 62 9.10 -6.25 8.17
CA PHE A 62 8.09 -7.31 8.06
C PHE A 62 7.68 -7.79 9.47
N PRO A 63 6.39 -7.73 9.85
CA PRO A 63 5.90 -8.32 11.09
C PRO A 63 6.01 -9.86 11.10
N PRO A 64 6.05 -10.52 12.27
CA PRO A 64 6.08 -9.91 13.61
C PRO A 64 7.41 -9.22 13.90
N VAL A 65 7.44 -8.18 14.74
CA VAL A 65 8.63 -7.40 15.11
C VAL A 65 8.83 -7.35 16.61
N GLU A 66 10.09 -7.24 17.03
CA GLU A 66 10.47 -7.02 18.43
C GLU A 66 9.83 -5.74 18.98
N THR A 67 9.41 -5.80 20.24
CA THR A 67 8.86 -4.67 21.00
C THR A 67 9.46 -4.63 22.39
N GLU A 68 9.28 -3.53 23.12
CA GLU A 68 9.74 -3.42 24.52
C GLU A 68 9.00 -4.38 25.46
N SER A 69 7.82 -4.89 25.08
CA SER A 69 7.07 -5.90 25.84
C SER A 69 7.54 -7.34 25.56
N GLY A 70 8.38 -7.56 24.54
CA GLY A 70 8.92 -8.86 24.16
C GLY A 70 7.96 -9.69 23.30
N ASP A 71 7.87 -10.98 23.63
CA ASP A 71 7.09 -11.97 22.88
C ASP A 71 5.60 -11.98 23.28
N PHE A 72 4.74 -12.31 22.31
CA PHE A 72 3.35 -12.69 22.46
C PHE A 72 3.19 -14.11 21.93
N ASN A 73 2.75 -15.06 22.76
CA ASN A 73 2.63 -16.49 22.42
C ASN A 73 3.92 -17.19 21.90
N GLY A 74 5.11 -16.62 22.15
CA GLY A 74 6.40 -17.17 21.72
C GLY A 74 6.91 -16.63 20.38
N GLU A 75 6.26 -15.61 19.83
CA GLU A 75 6.74 -14.81 18.70
C GLU A 75 6.75 -13.32 19.07
N PRO A 76 7.51 -12.44 18.37
CA PRO A 76 7.60 -11.03 18.75
C PRO A 76 6.25 -10.30 18.69
N ALA A 77 5.91 -9.52 19.71
CA ALA A 77 4.54 -8.99 19.89
C ALA A 77 4.11 -7.87 18.91
N GLY A 78 4.99 -7.36 18.06
CA GLY A 78 4.73 -6.19 17.22
C GLY A 78 4.19 -6.56 15.83
N VAL A 79 2.98 -6.10 15.48
CA VAL A 79 2.35 -6.43 14.18
C VAL A 79 1.96 -5.17 13.41
N HIS A 80 1.96 -5.21 12.08
CA HIS A 80 1.67 -4.03 11.26
C HIS A 80 0.19 -3.65 11.34
N ALA A 81 -0.10 -2.35 11.50
CA ALA A 81 -1.43 -1.84 11.80
C ALA A 81 -1.93 -0.84 10.75
N MET A 82 -3.12 -1.08 10.18
CA MET A 82 -3.79 -0.07 9.37
C MET A 82 -4.64 0.82 10.26
N VAL A 83 -4.16 2.03 10.48
CA VAL A 83 -4.82 3.03 11.32
C VAL A 83 -5.63 3.98 10.44
N PHE A 84 -6.88 4.21 10.81
CA PHE A 84 -7.77 5.17 10.15
C PHE A 84 -8.33 6.15 11.18
N SER A 85 -8.79 7.30 10.71
CA SER A 85 -9.61 8.22 11.51
C SER A 85 -10.87 8.62 10.77
N CYS A 86 -11.85 9.15 11.50
CA CYS A 86 -13.04 9.78 10.93
C CYS A 86 -12.82 11.30 10.92
N GLY A 87 -12.34 11.83 9.79
CA GLY A 87 -11.94 13.24 9.66
C GLY A 87 -10.44 13.39 9.43
N GLU A 88 -9.78 14.16 10.29
CA GLU A 88 -8.33 14.38 10.27
C GLU A 88 -7.63 13.31 11.12
N CYS A 89 -6.33 13.09 10.91
CA CYS A 89 -5.56 12.05 11.62
C CYS A 89 -5.10 12.49 13.01
N ASN A 90 -6.07 12.93 13.82
CA ASN A 90 -5.88 13.29 15.22
C ASN A 90 -5.75 12.04 16.09
N GLU A 91 -4.97 12.13 17.17
CA GLU A 91 -4.69 10.99 18.06
C GLU A 91 -5.96 10.45 18.74
N ASP A 92 -6.90 11.31 19.14
CA ASP A 92 -8.16 10.91 19.77
C ASP A 92 -9.19 10.33 18.78
N GLU A 93 -9.05 10.62 17.48
CA GLU A 93 -9.98 10.19 16.43
C GLU A 93 -9.50 8.97 15.65
N ARG A 94 -8.26 8.51 15.90
CA ARG A 94 -7.66 7.35 15.24
C ARG A 94 -8.13 6.04 15.85
N PHE A 95 -8.27 5.02 15.02
CA PHE A 95 -8.55 3.65 15.43
C PHE A 95 -7.79 2.67 14.55
N VAL A 96 -7.37 1.55 15.15
CA VAL A 96 -6.91 0.39 14.40
C VAL A 96 -8.11 -0.21 13.67
N ALA A 97 -8.06 -0.23 12.35
CA ALA A 97 -9.07 -0.92 11.54
C ALA A 97 -8.67 -2.38 11.28
N TRP A 98 -7.37 -2.69 11.33
CA TRP A 98 -6.82 -3.96 10.89
C TRP A 98 -5.39 -4.18 11.41
N LEU A 99 -5.03 -5.42 11.71
CA LEU A 99 -3.68 -5.87 12.09
C LEU A 99 -3.22 -7.00 11.16
N THR A 100 -1.98 -6.95 10.69
CA THR A 100 -1.34 -8.00 9.87
C THR A 100 -0.01 -8.44 10.47
N THR A 101 0.20 -9.75 10.57
CA THR A 101 1.53 -10.37 10.73
C THR A 101 1.88 -11.25 9.51
N TYR A 102 3.06 -11.86 9.46
CA TYR A 102 3.43 -12.88 8.46
C TYR A 102 3.84 -14.19 9.16
N PRO A 103 3.50 -15.38 8.62
CA PRO A 103 4.05 -16.64 9.08
C PRO A 103 5.60 -16.65 9.04
N PRO A 104 6.29 -17.33 9.97
CA PRO A 104 7.75 -17.31 10.08
C PRO A 104 8.50 -17.67 8.79
N GLU A 105 8.01 -18.66 8.06
CA GLU A 105 8.60 -19.10 6.79
C GLU A 105 8.44 -18.05 5.68
N VAL A 106 7.32 -17.32 5.65
CA VAL A 106 7.08 -16.24 4.69
C VAL A 106 7.94 -15.04 5.03
N LYS A 107 7.92 -14.58 6.29
CA LYS A 107 8.79 -13.48 6.77
C LYS A 107 10.25 -13.75 6.40
N LYS A 108 10.75 -14.96 6.67
CA LYS A 108 12.13 -15.36 6.34
C LYS A 108 12.43 -15.31 4.84
N ALA A 109 11.48 -15.67 3.99
CA ALA A 109 11.63 -15.54 2.53
C ALA A 109 11.71 -14.06 2.11
N LEU A 110 10.82 -13.20 2.63
CA LEU A 110 10.81 -11.76 2.37
C LEU A 110 12.11 -11.07 2.80
N GLU A 111 12.59 -11.39 4.01
CA GLU A 111 13.87 -10.89 4.52
C GLU A 111 15.06 -11.35 3.67
N THR A 112 15.03 -12.60 3.19
CA THR A 112 16.04 -13.13 2.28
C THR A 112 16.06 -12.37 0.95
N MET A 113 14.92 -12.19 0.29
CA MET A 113 14.81 -11.42 -0.96
C MET A 113 15.32 -9.98 -0.78
N ARG A 114 14.89 -9.31 0.30
CA ARG A 114 15.34 -7.96 0.68
C ARG A 114 16.86 -7.89 0.86
N SER A 115 17.48 -8.87 1.53
CA SER A 115 18.94 -8.92 1.72
C SER A 115 19.73 -9.15 0.41
N GLN A 116 19.11 -9.74 -0.60
CA GLN A 116 19.69 -9.99 -1.91
C GLN A 116 19.45 -8.83 -2.90
N GLY A 117 18.67 -7.82 -2.51
CA GLY A 117 18.28 -6.71 -3.38
C GLY A 117 17.29 -7.12 -4.48
N LEU A 118 16.58 -8.25 -4.30
CA LEU A 118 15.54 -8.70 -5.22
C LEU A 118 14.27 -7.88 -4.98
N SER A 119 13.81 -7.16 -6.00
CA SER A 119 12.51 -6.48 -6.05
C SER A 119 11.34 -7.45 -6.27
N ASP A 120 11.62 -8.61 -6.87
CA ASP A 120 10.64 -9.53 -7.40
C ASP A 120 10.79 -10.93 -6.78
N VAL A 121 9.67 -11.63 -6.71
CA VAL A 121 9.60 -13.02 -6.25
C VAL A 121 10.29 -13.92 -7.27
N PRO A 122 11.22 -14.81 -6.86
CA PRO A 122 11.82 -15.78 -7.77
C PRO A 122 10.74 -16.64 -8.45
N GLU A 123 10.86 -16.86 -9.78
CA GLU A 123 10.01 -17.80 -10.50
C GLU A 123 10.06 -19.19 -9.86
N GLY A 124 8.89 -19.81 -9.68
CA GLY A 124 8.77 -21.11 -9.00
C GLY A 124 8.65 -21.05 -7.48
N THR A 125 8.68 -19.85 -6.87
CA THR A 125 8.24 -19.68 -5.48
C THR A 125 6.76 -20.10 -5.37
N PRO A 126 6.38 -20.94 -4.38
CA PRO A 126 4.99 -21.33 -4.18
C PRO A 126 4.07 -20.11 -4.03
N GLY A 127 2.86 -20.14 -4.61
CA GLY A 127 1.97 -18.97 -4.69
C GLY A 127 1.74 -18.25 -3.36
N TRP A 128 1.59 -19.03 -2.28
CA TRP A 128 1.39 -18.56 -0.90
C TRP A 128 2.58 -17.82 -0.26
N ILE A 129 3.74 -17.73 -0.94
CA ILE A 129 4.91 -16.92 -0.51
C ILE A 129 5.13 -15.70 -1.44
N ASN A 130 4.17 -15.39 -2.31
CA ASN A 130 4.21 -14.16 -3.08
C ASN A 130 3.88 -12.97 -2.13
N PRO A 131 4.75 -11.96 -1.94
CA PRO A 131 4.48 -10.78 -1.11
C PRO A 131 3.33 -9.92 -1.64
N ILE A 132 2.94 -10.13 -2.90
CA ILE A 132 1.81 -9.49 -3.58
C ILE A 132 0.53 -10.36 -3.41
N ASP A 133 0.66 -11.60 -2.95
CA ASP A 133 -0.47 -12.44 -2.56
C ASP A 133 -0.84 -12.16 -1.09
N PRO A 134 -2.01 -11.55 -0.83
CA PRO A 134 -2.43 -11.23 0.53
C PRO A 134 -2.69 -12.46 1.42
N THR A 135 -2.70 -13.69 0.87
CA THR A 135 -2.75 -14.92 1.69
C THR A 135 -1.57 -15.06 2.67
N ALA A 136 -0.49 -14.30 2.45
CA ALA A 136 0.70 -14.28 3.30
C ALA A 136 0.46 -13.69 4.70
N HIS A 137 -0.70 -13.11 5.00
CA HIS A 137 -0.95 -12.38 6.24
C HIS A 137 -1.84 -13.12 7.25
N GLU A 138 -1.43 -13.11 8.53
CA GLU A 138 -2.25 -13.56 9.66
C GLU A 138 -2.87 -12.37 10.41
N LEU A 139 -4.15 -12.51 10.80
CA LEU A 139 -5.02 -11.47 11.36
C LEU A 139 -5.16 -11.59 12.88
N LEU A 140 -5.17 -10.45 13.58
CA LEU A 140 -5.20 -10.44 15.06
C LEU A 140 -6.35 -9.65 15.73
N ALA A 141 -7.11 -8.77 15.04
CA ALA A 141 -8.26 -8.00 15.61
C ALA A 141 -9.09 -7.28 14.49
N THR A 142 -10.37 -6.86 14.56
CA THR A 142 -11.51 -6.74 15.55
C THR A 142 -12.87 -6.80 14.79
N PRO A 143 -14.09 -6.74 15.40
CA PRO A 143 -14.51 -6.92 16.80
C PRO A 143 -15.47 -8.12 17.03
N ASP A 144 -15.74 -8.42 18.31
CA ASP A 144 -16.81 -9.24 18.92
C ASP A 144 -17.07 -10.71 18.49
N ASN A 145 -16.77 -11.13 17.26
CA ASN A 145 -16.91 -12.54 16.86
C ASN A 145 -15.85 -12.97 15.82
N LEU A 146 -14.71 -13.47 16.31
CA LEU A 146 -13.58 -13.93 15.50
C LEU A 146 -13.89 -15.23 14.74
N GLU A 147 -14.51 -16.20 15.40
CA GLU A 147 -14.65 -17.58 14.91
C GLU A 147 -15.54 -17.67 13.65
N GLU A 148 -16.63 -16.90 13.60
CA GLU A 148 -17.52 -16.85 12.42
C GLU A 148 -16.93 -16.08 11.23
N TRP A 149 -15.83 -15.34 11.45
CA TRP A 149 -15.20 -14.49 10.44
C TRP A 149 -14.10 -15.22 9.67
N PHE A 150 -13.27 -16.00 10.37
CA PHE A 150 -12.17 -16.78 9.79
C PHE A 150 -12.60 -17.74 8.65
N GLU A 151 -13.83 -18.28 8.68
CA GLU A 151 -14.31 -19.21 7.64
C GLU A 151 -14.68 -18.53 6.29
N LYS A 152 -14.75 -17.19 6.21
CA LYS A 152 -15.50 -16.49 5.12
C LYS A 152 -14.70 -15.50 4.25
N SER A 153 -13.49 -15.13 4.64
CA SER A 153 -12.69 -14.06 4.01
C SER A 153 -11.52 -14.61 3.18
N GLY A 154 -11.45 -14.21 1.91
CA GLY A 154 -10.35 -14.54 1.00
C GLY A 154 -9.94 -13.42 0.04
N ASP A 155 -8.64 -13.44 -0.26
CA ASP A 155 -7.79 -12.94 -1.37
C ASP A 155 -7.91 -11.51 -1.90
N MET A 156 -9.08 -10.87 -1.90
CA MET A 156 -9.20 -9.46 -2.34
C MET A 156 -10.38 -8.70 -1.74
N LYS A 157 -11.22 -9.42 -0.99
CA LYS A 157 -12.27 -8.78 -0.20
C LYS A 157 -11.67 -7.95 0.92
N GLU A 158 -10.49 -8.31 1.42
CA GLU A 158 -9.88 -7.78 2.64
C GLU A 158 -9.68 -6.26 2.65
N TYR A 159 -8.84 -5.70 1.77
CA TYR A 159 -8.67 -4.23 1.66
C TYR A 159 -10.01 -3.49 1.42
N LEU A 160 -10.90 -4.08 0.64
CA LEU A 160 -12.24 -3.53 0.37
C LEU A 160 -13.16 -3.60 1.60
N LEU A 161 -13.00 -4.62 2.44
CA LEU A 161 -13.70 -4.82 3.72
C LEU A 161 -13.13 -3.87 4.77
N THR A 162 -11.82 -3.67 4.89
CA THR A 162 -11.23 -2.68 5.80
C THR A 162 -11.69 -1.27 5.42
N LYS A 163 -11.66 -0.93 4.12
CA LYS A 163 -12.19 0.33 3.59
C LYS A 163 -13.73 0.42 3.62
N LYS A 164 -14.43 -0.69 3.84
CA LYS A 164 -15.87 -0.69 4.11
C LYS A 164 -16.12 -0.50 5.61
N ALA A 165 -15.43 -1.20 6.50
CA ALA A 165 -15.55 -1.08 7.94
C ALA A 165 -15.18 0.33 8.43
N ALA A 166 -14.05 0.89 7.97
CA ALA A 166 -13.68 2.27 8.27
C ALA A 166 -14.72 3.27 7.74
N ARG A 167 -15.26 3.03 6.54
CA ARG A 167 -16.32 3.88 5.96
C ARG A 167 -17.62 3.79 6.74
N ASP A 168 -18.07 2.59 7.09
CA ASP A 168 -19.34 2.37 7.79
C ASP A 168 -19.24 2.97 9.21
N LYS A 169 -18.12 2.76 9.93
CA LYS A 169 -17.84 3.40 11.22
C LYS A 169 -17.83 4.94 11.17
N CYS A 170 -17.28 5.54 10.10
CA CYS A 170 -17.27 7.01 9.95
C CYS A 170 -18.56 7.58 9.33
N LYS A 171 -19.37 6.75 8.66
CA LYS A 171 -20.64 7.16 8.03
C LYS A 171 -21.66 7.58 9.08
N ASP A 172 -21.71 6.90 10.22
CA ASP A 172 -22.58 7.26 11.34
C ASP A 172 -22.22 8.62 11.96
N GLN A 173 -20.99 9.08 11.75
CA GLN A 173 -20.51 10.42 12.15
C GLN A 173 -20.66 11.47 11.04
N GLY A 174 -21.09 11.08 9.84
CA GLY A 174 -21.14 11.96 8.65
C GLY A 174 -19.77 12.38 8.11
N LYS A 175 -18.66 11.78 8.59
CA LYS A 175 -17.29 12.15 8.23
C LYS A 175 -16.70 11.21 7.17
N LYS A 176 -15.71 11.70 6.42
CA LYS A 176 -14.87 10.85 5.56
C LYS A 176 -13.89 10.06 6.43
N HIS A 177 -13.56 8.83 6.02
CA HIS A 177 -12.46 8.08 6.61
C HIS A 177 -11.14 8.50 5.95
N THR A 178 -10.09 8.62 6.75
CA THR A 178 -8.73 8.97 6.31
C THR A 178 -7.78 7.90 6.80
N TYR A 179 -6.83 7.46 5.96
CA TYR A 179 -5.75 6.56 6.39
C TYR A 179 -4.67 7.40 7.08
N CYS A 180 -4.20 6.96 8.25
CA CYS A 180 -3.26 7.70 9.06
C CYS A 180 -1.88 7.05 9.06
N TYR A 181 -0.85 7.82 8.71
CA TYR A 181 0.55 7.45 8.87
C TYR A 181 1.08 7.96 10.23
N PRO A 182 2.22 7.46 10.72
CA PRO A 182 2.97 8.14 11.77
C PRO A 182 3.52 9.46 11.24
N ASN A 183 3.69 10.44 12.15
CA ASN A 183 4.28 11.76 11.89
C ASN A 183 5.62 11.88 12.61
#